data_AF-A0A9C8W0Y7-F1
#
_entry.id   AF-A0A9C8W0Y7-F1
#
_cell.length_a   1.000
_cell.length_b   1.000
_cell.length_c   1.000
_cell.angle_alpha   90.00
_cell.angle_beta   90.00
_cell.angle_gamma   90.00
#
_symmetry.space_group_name_H-M   'P 1'
#
loop_
_entity.id
_entity.type
_entity.pdbx_description
1 polymer ?
#
loop_
_entity_poly.entity_id
_entity_poly.type
_entity_poly.pdbx_seq_one_letter_code
_entity_poly.pdbx_strand_id
1 'polypeptide(L)'
;GQLMWSISLWIAGVLQAGMWTAMNPDGSLTYTFMETMVEMYPYWWIRAAGGLVYLAGIIVFIYNIVMTVRRGENAAVATVAAEGRA
;
A
#
# COMPACT_ATOMS: atom_id res chain seq x y z
N GLY A 1 -2.00 -6.26 1.18
CA GLY A 1 -1.76 -4.81 1.06
C GLY A 1 -1.20 -4.46 -0.29
N GLN A 2 0.13 -4.56 -0.46
CA GLN A 2 0.82 -4.12 -1.67
C GLN A 2 0.31 -4.78 -2.98
N LEU A 3 0.08 -6.10 -3.00
CA LEU A 3 -0.41 -6.78 -4.21
C LEU A 3 -1.76 -6.24 -4.69
N MET A 4 -2.69 -5.99 -3.76
CA MET A 4 -4.00 -5.39 -4.10
C MET A 4 -3.82 -4.00 -4.72
N TRP A 5 -2.90 -3.20 -4.18
CA TRP A 5 -2.59 -1.89 -4.70
C TRP A 5 -2.00 -1.97 -6.12
N SER A 6 -1.01 -2.84 -6.35
CA SER A 6 -0.41 -3.01 -7.67
C SER A 6 -1.39 -3.54 -8.71
N ILE A 7 -2.16 -4.59 -8.40
CA ILE A 7 -3.14 -5.16 -9.33
C ILE A 7 -4.16 -4.11 -9.78
N SER A 8 -4.65 -3.28 -8.83
CA SER A 8 -5.60 -2.22 -9.18
C SER A 8 -5.00 -1.18 -10.14
N LEU A 9 -3.70 -0.89 -10.07
CA LEU A 9 -3.01 0.00 -11.02
C LEU A 9 -2.90 -0.60 -12.41
N TRP A 10 -2.55 -1.88 -12.52
CA TRP A 10 -2.48 -2.55 -13.82
C TRP A 10 -3.84 -2.57 -14.53
N ILE A 11 -4.90 -2.96 -13.82
CA ILE A 11 -6.25 -3.04 -14.40
C ILE A 11 -6.73 -1.64 -14.82
N ALA A 12 -6.60 -0.65 -13.95
CA ALA A 12 -7.01 0.72 -14.25
C ALA A 12 -6.21 1.32 -15.42
N GLY A 13 -4.90 1.05 -15.50
CA GLY A 13 -4.06 1.55 -16.59
C GLY A 13 -4.48 0.99 -17.95
N VAL A 14 -4.78 -0.31 -18.02
CA VAL A 14 -5.29 -0.93 -19.25
C VAL A 14 -6.66 -0.37 -19.64
N LEU A 15 -7.56 -0.24 -18.67
CA LEU A 15 -8.90 0.31 -18.89
C LEU A 15 -8.84 1.76 -19.40
N GLN A 16 -8.04 2.60 -18.75
CA GLN A 16 -7.86 4.00 -19.12
C GLN A 16 -7.23 4.15 -20.50
N ALA A 17 -6.20 3.34 -20.83
CA ALA A 17 -5.60 3.33 -22.16
C ALA A 17 -6.62 2.88 -23.23
N GLY A 18 -7.47 1.91 -22.93
CA GLY A 18 -8.54 1.47 -23.83
C GLY A 18 -9.59 2.55 -24.06
N MET A 19 -10.00 3.27 -23.03
CA MET A 19 -10.98 4.36 -23.15
C MET A 19 -10.43 5.56 -23.93
N TRP A 20 -9.15 5.91 -23.75
CA TRP A 20 -8.51 7.02 -24.47
C TRP A 20 -8.25 6.75 -25.95
N THR A 21 -8.19 5.47 -26.34
CA THR A 21 -7.97 5.07 -27.74
C THR A 21 -9.24 4.59 -28.44
N ALA A 22 -10.36 4.51 -27.71
CA ALA A 22 -11.64 4.11 -28.26
C ALA A 22 -12.21 5.21 -29.18
N MET A 23 -12.33 4.87 -30.47
CA MET A 23 -12.92 5.72 -31.49
C MET A 23 -14.14 5.03 -32.11
N ASN A 24 -15.17 5.81 -32.36
CA ASN A 24 -16.34 5.40 -33.13
C ASN A 24 -15.99 5.27 -34.63
N PRO A 25 -16.83 4.61 -35.44
CA PRO A 25 -16.59 4.44 -36.88
C PRO A 25 -16.46 5.75 -37.67
N ASP A 26 -16.94 6.86 -37.11
CA ASP A 26 -16.84 8.21 -37.65
C ASP A 26 -15.56 8.96 -37.23
N GLY A 27 -14.69 8.32 -36.44
CA GLY A 27 -13.45 8.90 -35.93
C GLY A 27 -13.61 9.78 -34.68
N SER A 28 -14.82 9.93 -34.15
CA SER A 28 -15.04 10.62 -32.87
C SER A 28 -14.61 9.75 -31.68
N LEU A 29 -14.23 10.36 -30.55
CA LEU A 29 -13.93 9.61 -29.33
C LEU A 29 -15.20 8.99 -28.76
N THR A 30 -15.13 7.70 -28.43
CA THR A 30 -16.25 6.97 -27.80
C THR A 30 -16.48 7.40 -26.36
N TYR A 31 -15.41 7.75 -25.63
CA TYR A 31 -15.47 8.18 -24.23
C TYR A 31 -14.84 9.55 -24.05
N THR A 32 -15.50 10.40 -23.28
CA THR A 32 -14.95 11.66 -22.80
C THR A 32 -13.96 11.44 -21.66
N PHE A 33 -13.10 12.43 -21.42
CA PHE A 33 -12.16 12.38 -20.30
C PHE A 33 -12.87 12.25 -18.95
N MET A 34 -14.01 12.93 -18.77
CA MET A 34 -14.76 12.89 -17.51
C MET A 34 -15.35 11.50 -17.23
N GLU A 35 -15.89 10.83 -18.24
CA GLU A 35 -16.40 9.46 -18.11
C GLU A 35 -15.27 8.50 -17.70
N THR A 36 -14.10 8.66 -18.30
CA THR A 36 -12.90 7.89 -17.93
C THR A 36 -12.54 8.12 -16.45
N MET A 37 -12.69 9.34 -15.91
CA MET A 37 -12.40 9.61 -14.49
C MET A 37 -13.41 8.94 -13.55
N VAL A 38 -14.70 8.98 -13.89
CA VAL A 38 -15.76 8.39 -13.05
C VAL A 38 -15.59 6.87 -12.97
N GLU A 39 -15.21 6.23 -14.07
CA GLU A 39 -14.94 4.79 -14.13
C GLU A 39 -13.75 4.37 -13.24
N MET A 40 -12.84 5.30 -12.91
CA MET A 40 -11.67 5.01 -12.08
C MET A 40 -11.96 4.96 -10.57
N TYR A 41 -13.11 5.47 -10.12
CA TYR A 41 -13.49 5.55 -8.70
C TYR A 41 -13.36 4.22 -7.92
N PRO A 42 -13.90 3.08 -8.38
CA PRO A 42 -13.77 1.81 -7.66
C PRO A 42 -12.30 1.41 -7.45
N TYR A 43 -11.43 1.70 -8.41
CA TYR A 43 -10.01 1.36 -8.29
C TYR A 43 -9.29 2.23 -7.26
N TRP A 44 -9.69 3.49 -7.05
CA TRP A 44 -9.11 4.33 -5.99
C TRP A 44 -9.46 3.82 -4.59
N TRP A 45 -10.68 3.30 -4.41
CA TRP A 45 -11.08 2.66 -3.15
C TRP A 45 -10.27 1.40 -2.85
N ILE A 46 -10.05 0.55 -3.86
CA ILE A 46 -9.21 -0.66 -3.70
C ILE A 46 -7.77 -0.27 -3.32
N ARG A 47 -7.23 0.81 -3.90
CA ARG A 47 -5.90 1.33 -3.55
C ARG A 47 -5.84 1.82 -2.11
N ALA A 48 -6.83 2.60 -1.68
CA ALA A 48 -6.89 3.09 -0.30
C ALA A 48 -6.95 1.91 0.70
N ALA A 49 -7.78 0.91 0.43
CA ALA A 49 -7.87 -0.29 1.26
C ALA A 49 -6.55 -1.10 1.26
N GLY A 50 -5.95 -1.32 0.09
CA GLY A 50 -4.67 -2.01 -0.03
C GLY A 50 -3.53 -1.30 0.69
N GLY A 51 -3.50 0.03 0.61
CA GLY A 51 -2.55 0.89 1.30
C GLY A 51 -2.73 0.85 2.82
N LEU A 52 -3.98 0.87 3.32
CA LEU A 52 -4.28 0.78 4.74
C LEU A 52 -3.75 -0.52 5.36
N VAL A 53 -3.97 -1.65 4.67
CA VAL A 53 -3.45 -2.96 5.11
C VAL A 53 -1.92 -2.97 5.13
N TYR A 54 -1.27 -2.35 4.15
CA TYR A 54 0.19 -2.24 4.11
C TYR A 54 0.73 -1.35 5.24
N LEU A 55 0.09 -0.20 5.48
CA LEU A 55 0.44 0.71 6.56
C LEU A 55 0.27 0.05 7.93
N ALA A 56 -0.81 -0.71 8.15
CA ALA A 56 -1.00 -1.48 9.36
C ALA A 56 0.15 -2.48 9.60
N GLY A 57 0.61 -3.16 8.54
CA GLY A 57 1.78 -4.03 8.62
C GLY A 57 3.06 -3.30 9.04
N ILE A 58 3.30 -2.10 8.52
CA ILE A 58 4.45 -1.27 8.91
C ILE A 58 4.36 -0.85 10.38
N ILE A 59 3.18 -0.47 10.86
CA ILE A 59 3.00 -0.08 12.27
C ILE A 59 3.34 -1.24 13.21
N VAL A 60 2.87 -2.45 12.88
CA VAL A 60 3.19 -3.68 13.65
C VAL A 60 4.70 -3.97 13.60
N PHE A 61 5.33 -3.80 12.44
CA PHE A 61 6.77 -4.00 12.30
C PHE A 61 7.58 -3.02 13.17
N ILE A 62 7.22 -1.73 13.15
CA ILE A 62 7.85 -0.71 14.00
C ILE A 62 7.68 -1.06 15.48
N TYR A 63 6.48 -1.46 15.89
CA TYR A 63 6.22 -1.89 17.26
C TYR A 63 7.12 -3.07 17.68
N ASN A 64 7.30 -4.07 16.81
CA ASN A 64 8.19 -5.21 17.08
C ASN A 64 9.65 -4.78 17.25
N ILE A 65 10.14 -3.86 16.43
CA ILE A 65 11.50 -3.31 16.58
C ILE A 65 11.66 -2.62 17.92
N VAL A 66 10.73 -1.72 18.29
CA VAL A 66 10.81 -0.96 19.55
C VAL A 66 10.82 -1.90 20.76
N MET A 67 9.97 -2.94 20.75
CA MET A 67 9.94 -3.93 21.82
C MET A 67 11.22 -4.76 21.88
N THR A 68 11.83 -5.09 20.74
CA THR A 68 13.09 -5.84 20.68
C THR A 68 14.25 -5.02 21.26
N VAL A 69 14.36 -3.74 20.88
CA VAL A 69 15.39 -2.83 21.42
C VAL A 69 15.26 -2.69 22.93
N ARG A 70 14.05 -2.40 23.43
CA ARG A 70 13.80 -2.26 24.88
C ARG A 70 14.10 -3.53 25.67
N ARG A 71 13.83 -4.71 25.12
CA ARG A 71 14.18 -5.99 25.77
C ARG A 71 15.69 -6.21 25.80
N GLY A 72 16.41 -5.83 24.76
CA GLY A 72 17.87 -5.90 24.70
C GLY A 72 18.54 -5.02 25.77
N GLU A 73 18.06 -3.79 25.98
CA GLU A 73 18.55 -2.90 27.03
C GLU A 73 18.37 -3.51 28.44
N ASN A 74 17.20 -4.07 28.73
CA ASN A 74 16.93 -4.70 30.01
C ASN A 74 17.78 -5.95 30.25
N ALA A 75 18.04 -6.74 29.21
CA ALA A 75 18.91 -7.92 29.30
C ALA A 75 20.37 -7.52 29.59
N ALA A 76 20.87 -6.48 28.93
CA ALA A 76 22.23 -5.95 29.16
C ALA A 76 22.42 -5.42 30.59
N VAL A 77 21.42 -4.71 31.12
CA VAL A 77 21.45 -4.21 32.51
C VAL A 77 21.41 -5.37 33.52
N ALA A 78 20.63 -6.42 33.25
CA ALA A 78 20.55 -7.59 34.11
C ALA A 78 21.87 -8.38 34.16
N THR A 79 22.59 -8.52 33.04
CA THR A 79 23.90 -9.18 33.00
C THR A 79 24.96 -8.40 33.78
N VAL A 80 25.03 -7.07 33.60
CA VAL A 80 26.00 -6.22 34.35
C VAL A 80 25.71 -6.26 35.85
N ALA A 81 24.43 -6.26 36.24
CA ALA A 81 24.02 -6.39 37.64
C ALA A 81 24.32 -7.78 38.24
N ALA A 82 24.38 -8.84 37.42
CA ALA A 82 24.76 -10.18 37.85
C ALA A 82 26.29 -10.32 37.99
N GLU A 83 27.07 -9.76 37.05
CA GLU A 83 28.54 -9.77 37.10
C GLU A 83 29.08 -8.90 38.24
N GLY A 84 28.47 -7.74 38.53
CA GLY A 84 28.88 -6.88 39.65
C GLY A 84 28.54 -7.42 41.05
N ARG A 85 27.86 -8.57 41.13
CA ARG A 85 27.55 -9.28 42.40
C ARG A 85 28.42 -10.53 42.62
N ALA A 86 29.28 -10.88 41.68
CA ALA A 86 30.29 -11.94 41.79
C ALA A 86 31.65 -11.35 42.22
#